data_AF-A0A431L721-F1
#
_entry.id   AF-A0A431L721-F1
#
_cell.length_a   1.000
_cell.length_b   1.000
_cell.length_c   1.000
_cell.angle_alpha   90.00
_cell.angle_beta   90.00
_cell.angle_gamma   90.00
#
_symmetry.space_group_name_H-M   'P 1'
#
loop_
_entity.id
_entity.type
_entity.pdbx_description
1 polymer ?
#
loop_
_entity_poly.entity_id
_entity_poly.type
_entity_poly.pdbx_seq_one_letter_code
_entity_poly.pdbx_strand_id
1 'polypeptide(L)'
;MTKLQKILTGCLVLVITIAFTMSYFSRPHEPNVEIVNALQELPDPSRNYPLDTGLSERISRSHGLALVLVISEFTQRNALALDSLRSWARQNYLRDAGFLHNDLPEPVNKHTTIVESLCYSLFAAPSAALREAALNFVRDQVAEFHNTPAFEKFRSDFFDSFGLEMESALLLARYQSDKAKASVDVLLTAGFWIIVFVVGSILALRSKPGVRTTRLQRILAYFYVIMAIYYLCSAWSQNQMVFLISAWVLGWIGIYIRRPVTIELGEDKGLSFKVLTPSRSVIALGYWATFSLIAIQILTWIKTGSLMNPDPVSLLISCFTGNFLYDPTSAKRAISQAVGVAWILVSLWVFREVTVRAPAAEVEQELASLNQVTPKEEALP
;
A
#
# COMPACT_ATOMS: atom_id res chain seq x y z
N MET A 1 22.57 24.70 7.43
CA MET A 1 21.23 24.07 7.35
C MET A 1 20.30 24.92 6.50
N THR A 2 19.69 24.36 5.45
CA THR A 2 18.71 25.07 4.62
C THR A 2 17.38 25.25 5.36
N LYS A 3 16.57 26.26 4.99
CA LYS A 3 15.22 26.50 5.58
C LYS A 3 14.33 25.24 5.54
N LEU A 4 14.46 24.44 4.48
CA LEU A 4 13.78 23.16 4.30
C LEU A 4 14.27 22.09 5.30
N GLN A 5 15.58 21.99 5.55
CA GLN A 5 16.11 21.07 6.57
C GLN A 5 15.59 21.42 7.96
N LYS A 6 15.53 22.70 8.32
CA LYS A 6 14.96 23.13 9.62
C LYS A 6 13.49 22.73 9.75
N ILE A 7 12.70 22.87 8.68
CA ILE A 7 11.29 22.45 8.67
C ILE A 7 11.17 20.93 8.79
N LEU A 8 11.94 20.15 8.02
CA LEU A 8 11.94 18.69 8.09
C LEU A 8 12.35 18.15 9.46
N THR A 9 13.42 18.71 10.05
CA THR A 9 13.85 18.34 11.40
C THR A 9 12.81 18.76 12.44
N GLY A 10 12.20 19.93 12.30
CA GLY A 10 11.10 20.39 13.16
C GLY A 10 9.88 19.48 13.08
N CYS A 11 9.47 19.06 11.88
CA CYS A 11 8.40 18.08 11.68
C CYS A 11 8.74 16.72 12.28
N LEU A 12 9.98 16.25 12.14
CA LEU A 12 10.41 14.98 12.71
C LEU A 12 10.40 15.01 14.24
N VAL A 13 10.91 16.09 14.85
CA VAL A 13 10.82 16.30 16.29
C VAL A 13 9.36 16.36 16.74
N LEU A 14 8.51 17.12 16.03
CA LEU A 14 7.08 17.20 16.33
C LEU A 14 6.41 15.82 16.29
N VAL A 15 6.67 15.01 15.26
CA VAL A 15 6.10 13.65 15.13
C VAL A 15 6.55 12.76 16.28
N ILE A 16 7.83 12.80 16.66
CA ILE A 16 8.36 12.03 17.80
C ILE A 16 7.73 12.53 19.11
N THR A 17 7.58 13.84 19.30
CA THR A 17 6.93 14.41 20.49
C THR A 17 5.46 14.00 20.56
N ILE A 18 4.72 14.06 19.45
CA ILE A 18 3.33 13.60 19.38
C ILE A 18 3.26 12.11 19.72
N ALA A 19 4.11 11.28 19.10
CA ALA A 19 4.16 9.84 19.37
C ALA A 19 4.45 9.54 20.84
N PHE A 20 5.40 10.24 21.44
CA PHE A 20 5.72 10.12 22.86
C PHE A 20 4.55 10.55 23.76
N THR A 21 3.92 11.70 23.48
CA THR A 21 2.76 12.16 24.26
C THR A 21 1.57 11.21 24.15
N MET A 22 1.27 10.71 22.95
CA MET A 22 0.21 9.71 22.75
C MET A 22 0.54 8.41 23.47
N SER A 23 1.75 7.89 23.34
CA SER A 23 2.22 6.68 24.05
C SER A 23 2.13 6.82 25.57
N TYR A 24 2.49 7.98 26.11
CA TYR A 24 2.49 8.23 27.56
C TYR A 24 1.08 8.37 28.13
N PHE A 25 0.17 9.07 27.43
CA PHE A 25 -1.16 9.39 27.94
C PHE A 25 -2.26 8.42 27.49
N SER A 26 -2.05 7.63 26.45
CA SER A 26 -3.04 6.67 25.96
C SER A 26 -2.51 5.24 26.04
N ARG A 27 -3.32 4.35 26.62
CA ARG A 27 -3.03 2.92 26.53
C ARG A 27 -3.40 2.45 25.12
N PRO A 28 -2.52 1.73 24.42
CA PRO A 28 -2.85 1.16 23.14
C PRO A 28 -3.94 0.10 23.35
N HIS A 29 -5.07 0.31 22.69
CA HIS A 29 -6.14 -0.67 22.57
C HIS A 29 -6.28 -1.01 21.09
N GLU A 30 -6.59 -2.27 20.78
CA GLU A 30 -6.96 -2.60 19.41
C GLU A 30 -8.29 -1.91 19.07
N PRO A 31 -8.39 -1.24 17.91
CA PRO A 31 -9.61 -0.53 17.55
C PRO A 31 -10.74 -1.53 17.33
N ASN A 32 -11.68 -1.58 18.27
CA ASN A 32 -12.89 -2.38 18.16
C ASN A 32 -14.00 -1.55 17.50
N VAL A 33 -13.84 -1.27 16.20
CA VAL A 33 -14.85 -0.58 15.40
C VAL A 33 -15.65 -1.63 14.65
N GLU A 34 -16.94 -1.74 14.97
CA GLU A 34 -17.90 -2.49 14.17
C GLU A 34 -18.11 -1.74 12.85
N ILE A 35 -17.64 -2.33 11.74
CA ILE A 35 -17.70 -1.70 10.41
C ILE A 35 -19.08 -1.89 9.78
N VAL A 36 -19.65 -3.09 9.93
CA VAL A 36 -20.97 -3.44 9.40
C VAL A 36 -21.76 -4.12 10.50
N ASN A 37 -22.94 -3.59 10.80
CA ASN A 37 -23.82 -4.15 11.81
C ASN A 37 -24.82 -5.11 11.15
N ALA A 38 -24.94 -6.33 11.67
CA ALA A 38 -25.86 -7.34 11.15
C ALA A 38 -27.32 -6.88 11.10
N LEU A 39 -27.73 -5.99 12.01
CA LEU A 39 -29.08 -5.42 12.01
C LEU A 39 -29.33 -4.47 10.84
N GLN A 40 -28.29 -3.78 10.35
CA GLN A 40 -28.39 -2.87 9.20
C GLN A 40 -28.54 -3.62 7.88
N GLU A 41 -28.09 -4.89 7.84
CA GLU A 41 -28.25 -5.78 6.70
C GLU A 41 -29.69 -6.27 6.55
N LEU A 42 -30.50 -6.29 7.61
CA LEU A 42 -31.88 -6.77 7.54
C LEU A 42 -32.80 -5.75 6.84
N PRO A 43 -33.80 -6.20 6.04
CA PRO A 43 -34.75 -5.30 5.38
C PRO A 43 -35.59 -4.45 6.34
N ASP A 44 -35.90 -5.00 7.51
CA ASP A 44 -36.59 -4.30 8.60
C ASP A 44 -35.97 -4.68 9.95
N PRO A 45 -35.11 -3.83 10.55
CA PRO A 45 -34.41 -4.13 11.80
C PRO A 45 -35.33 -4.24 13.02
N SER A 46 -36.59 -3.77 12.92
CA SER A 46 -37.55 -3.78 14.03
C SER A 46 -38.33 -5.10 14.15
N ARG A 47 -38.21 -5.97 13.15
CA ARG A 47 -38.91 -7.26 13.09
C ARG A 47 -38.12 -8.35 13.82
N ASN A 48 -38.82 -9.20 14.58
CA ASN A 48 -38.21 -10.40 15.16
C ASN A 48 -37.98 -11.45 14.07
N TYR A 49 -36.72 -11.68 13.70
CA TYR A 49 -36.31 -12.75 12.79
C TYR A 49 -36.00 -14.03 13.57
N PRO A 50 -36.28 -15.21 13.00
CA PRO A 50 -35.89 -16.48 13.61
C PRO A 50 -34.36 -16.58 13.75
N LEU A 51 -33.90 -17.07 14.90
CA LEU A 51 -32.57 -17.67 15.06
C LEU A 51 -32.69 -19.13 14.60
N ASP A 52 -32.43 -19.38 13.32
CA ASP A 52 -32.35 -20.75 12.81
C ASP A 52 -30.89 -21.19 12.75
N THR A 53 -30.56 -22.32 13.37
CA THR A 53 -29.20 -22.86 13.50
C THR A 53 -28.77 -23.73 12.31
N GLY A 54 -29.66 -23.90 11.33
CA GLY A 54 -29.45 -24.71 10.13
C GLY A 54 -28.62 -24.06 9.02
N LEU A 55 -28.15 -22.82 9.20
CA LEU A 55 -27.38 -22.10 8.17
C LEU A 55 -26.04 -22.82 7.86
N SER A 56 -25.35 -23.29 8.90
CA SER A 56 -24.08 -24.03 8.75
C SER A 56 -24.24 -25.31 7.91
N GLU A 57 -25.36 -26.02 8.09
CA GLU A 57 -25.70 -27.23 7.34
C GLU A 57 -26.09 -26.90 5.89
N ARG A 58 -26.85 -25.81 5.67
CA ARG A 58 -27.19 -25.31 4.34
C ARG A 58 -25.94 -24.90 3.55
N ILE A 59 -25.01 -24.19 4.17
CA ILE A 59 -23.77 -23.72 3.53
C ILE A 59 -22.82 -24.89 3.23
N SER A 60 -22.63 -25.80 4.19
CA SER A 60 -21.74 -26.96 4.02
C SER A 60 -22.26 -27.97 2.98
N ARG A 61 -23.58 -28.16 2.88
CA ARG A 61 -24.23 -29.03 1.89
C ARG A 61 -24.53 -28.35 0.55
N SER A 62 -24.32 -27.04 0.42
CA SER A 62 -24.53 -26.32 -0.83
C SER A 62 -23.51 -26.76 -1.90
N HIS A 63 -23.81 -27.83 -2.63
CA HIS A 63 -23.03 -28.25 -3.82
C HIS A 63 -23.78 -27.92 -5.12
N GLY A 64 -25.02 -27.41 -5.05
CA GLY A 64 -25.93 -27.28 -6.20
C GLY A 64 -26.64 -25.93 -6.42
N LEU A 65 -26.37 -24.87 -5.64
CA LEU A 65 -27.01 -23.55 -5.85
C LEU A 65 -26.43 -22.74 -7.03
N ALA A 66 -25.38 -23.25 -7.68
CA ALA A 66 -24.82 -22.67 -8.90
C ALA A 66 -25.79 -22.69 -10.09
N LEU A 67 -26.87 -23.49 -10.03
CA LEU A 67 -27.80 -23.71 -11.15
C LEU A 67 -29.03 -22.77 -11.15
N VAL A 68 -29.29 -22.03 -10.06
CA VAL A 68 -30.49 -21.16 -9.93
C VAL A 68 -30.20 -19.68 -10.27
N LEU A 69 -28.94 -19.28 -10.41
CA LEU A 69 -28.53 -17.87 -10.54
C LEU A 69 -28.47 -17.33 -12.00
N VAL A 70 -29.07 -18.03 -12.98
CA VAL A 70 -28.94 -17.70 -14.42
C VAL A 70 -30.22 -17.05 -15.00
N ILE A 71 -30.79 -16.04 -14.33
CA ILE A 71 -31.93 -15.29 -14.90
C ILE A 71 -31.80 -13.77 -14.63
N SER A 72 -30.86 -13.08 -15.31
CA SER A 72 -30.88 -11.66 -15.75
C SER A 72 -29.48 -11.02 -15.80
N GLU A 73 -29.28 -9.95 -16.57
CA GLU A 73 -27.95 -9.31 -16.74
C GLU A 73 -27.39 -8.63 -15.46
N PHE A 74 -28.23 -8.38 -14.45
CA PHE A 74 -27.75 -8.03 -13.10
C PHE A 74 -27.40 -9.27 -12.25
N THR A 75 -27.85 -10.47 -12.64
CA THR A 75 -27.52 -11.71 -11.93
C THR A 75 -26.09 -12.11 -12.10
N GLN A 76 -25.35 -11.75 -13.16
CA GLN A 76 -23.99 -12.30 -13.29
C GLN A 76 -23.03 -11.76 -12.21
N ARG A 77 -23.06 -10.45 -11.95
CA ARG A 77 -22.22 -9.85 -10.88
C ARG A 77 -22.69 -10.27 -9.50
N ASN A 78 -24.00 -10.29 -9.27
CA ASN A 78 -24.59 -10.72 -8.01
C ASN A 78 -24.32 -12.21 -7.78
N ALA A 79 -24.44 -13.06 -8.80
CA ALA A 79 -24.14 -14.49 -8.73
C ALA A 79 -22.67 -14.75 -8.40
N LEU A 80 -21.74 -14.02 -9.03
CA LEU A 80 -20.31 -14.15 -8.72
C LEU A 80 -20.01 -13.68 -7.28
N ALA A 81 -20.63 -12.59 -6.84
CA ALA A 81 -20.50 -12.09 -5.48
C ALA A 81 -21.08 -13.09 -4.45
N LEU A 82 -22.28 -13.62 -4.69
CA LEU A 82 -22.94 -14.63 -3.86
C LEU A 82 -22.15 -15.94 -3.83
N ASP A 83 -21.63 -16.41 -4.96
CA ASP A 83 -20.80 -17.61 -5.01
C ASP A 83 -19.46 -17.42 -4.29
N SER A 84 -18.89 -16.22 -4.33
CA SER A 84 -17.71 -15.89 -3.53
C SER A 84 -18.01 -15.87 -2.03
N LEU A 85 -19.13 -15.25 -1.62
CA LEU A 85 -19.55 -15.23 -0.21
C LEU A 85 -19.79 -16.66 0.29
N ARG A 86 -20.48 -17.48 -0.50
CA ARG A 86 -20.70 -18.91 -0.23
C ARG A 86 -19.40 -19.68 -0.11
N SER A 87 -18.47 -19.51 -1.06
CA SER A 87 -17.18 -20.20 -1.06
C SER A 87 -16.34 -19.82 0.16
N TRP A 88 -16.34 -18.53 0.52
CA TRP A 88 -15.69 -18.02 1.73
C TRP A 88 -16.32 -18.59 2.98
N ALA A 89 -17.66 -18.56 3.08
CA ALA A 89 -18.39 -19.08 4.21
C ALA A 89 -18.08 -20.57 4.41
N ARG A 90 -18.15 -21.37 3.34
CA ARG A 90 -17.80 -22.80 3.36
C ARG A 90 -16.38 -23.04 3.88
N GLN A 91 -15.39 -22.29 3.40
CA GLN A 91 -14.01 -22.46 3.85
C GLN A 91 -13.85 -22.17 5.35
N ASN A 92 -14.50 -21.12 5.85
CA ASN A 92 -14.43 -20.76 7.26
C ASN A 92 -15.21 -21.73 8.15
N TYR A 93 -16.40 -22.18 7.75
CA TYR A 93 -17.17 -23.18 8.51
C TYR A 93 -16.51 -24.56 8.55
N LEU A 94 -15.77 -24.95 7.50
CA LEU A 94 -14.96 -26.17 7.52
C LEU A 94 -13.79 -26.07 8.51
N ARG A 95 -13.30 -24.85 8.77
CA ARG A 95 -12.19 -24.58 9.68
C ARG A 95 -12.66 -24.42 11.13
N ASP A 96 -13.77 -23.72 11.35
CA ASP A 96 -14.41 -23.53 12.65
C ASP A 96 -15.93 -23.46 12.48
N ALA A 97 -16.65 -24.40 13.10
CA ALA A 97 -18.11 -24.44 13.07
C ALA A 97 -18.74 -23.25 13.83
N GLY A 98 -18.03 -22.66 14.80
CA GLY A 98 -18.44 -21.48 15.56
C GLY A 98 -17.99 -20.16 14.96
N PHE A 99 -17.45 -20.15 13.74
CA PHE A 99 -16.80 -18.97 13.14
C PHE A 99 -17.65 -17.70 13.20
N LEU A 100 -18.97 -17.78 13.01
CA LEU A 100 -19.84 -16.59 13.06
C LEU A 100 -19.90 -15.93 14.45
N HIS A 101 -19.76 -16.71 15.52
CA HIS A 101 -20.03 -16.27 16.89
C HIS A 101 -18.75 -16.10 17.73
N ASN A 102 -17.62 -16.62 17.25
CA ASN A 102 -16.33 -16.50 17.90
C ASN A 102 -15.55 -15.31 17.33
N ASP A 103 -15.63 -14.18 18.03
CA ASP A 103 -14.61 -13.13 17.95
C ASP A 103 -13.51 -13.48 18.96
N LEU A 104 -12.75 -14.54 18.67
CA LEU A 104 -11.56 -14.81 19.46
C LEU A 104 -10.59 -13.66 19.21
N PRO A 105 -10.22 -12.87 20.23
CA PRO A 105 -9.23 -11.82 20.06
C PRO A 105 -7.94 -12.45 19.54
N GLU A 106 -7.31 -11.80 18.56
CA GLU A 106 -6.00 -12.25 18.07
C GLU A 106 -5.06 -12.39 19.29
N PRO A 107 -4.27 -13.46 19.34
CA PRO A 107 -3.37 -13.67 20.47
C PRO A 107 -2.43 -12.46 20.58
N VAL A 108 -2.49 -11.77 21.72
CA VAL A 108 -1.60 -10.64 22.04
C VAL A 108 -0.18 -11.04 21.72
N ASN A 109 0.41 -10.40 20.70
CA ASN A 109 1.77 -10.67 20.27
C ASN A 109 2.71 -10.49 21.45
N LYS A 110 3.31 -11.58 21.93
CA LYS A 110 4.30 -11.53 23.01
C LYS A 110 5.58 -10.92 22.44
N HIS A 111 5.87 -9.67 22.79
CA HIS A 111 7.14 -9.04 22.45
C HIS A 111 8.28 -9.76 23.17
N THR A 112 9.30 -10.17 22.42
CA THR A 112 10.38 -11.02 22.92
C THR A 112 11.62 -10.22 23.31
N THR A 113 11.74 -8.98 22.83
CA THR A 113 12.92 -8.12 23.08
C THR A 113 12.57 -6.73 23.62
N ILE A 114 13.53 -6.09 24.31
CA ILE A 114 13.40 -4.72 24.85
C ILE A 114 13.23 -3.69 23.71
N VAL A 115 13.87 -3.92 22.56
CA VAL A 115 13.75 -3.02 21.40
C VAL A 115 12.34 -3.12 20.81
N GLU A 116 11.77 -4.32 20.72
CA GLU A 116 10.38 -4.52 20.29
C GLU A 116 9.40 -3.84 21.23
N SER A 117 9.57 -3.99 22.55
CA SER A 117 8.68 -3.34 23.50
C SER A 117 8.79 -1.82 23.47
N LEU A 118 9.97 -1.27 23.21
CA LEU A 118 10.19 0.18 23.08
C LEU A 118 9.56 0.72 21.79
N CYS A 119 9.80 0.07 20.65
CA CYS A 119 9.18 0.43 19.37
C CYS A 119 7.65 0.30 19.42
N TYR A 120 7.15 -0.80 19.99
CA TYR A 120 5.72 -0.99 20.19
C TYR A 120 5.16 0.12 21.08
N SER A 121 5.75 0.38 22.24
CA SER A 121 5.25 1.43 23.14
C SER A 121 5.20 2.80 22.45
N LEU A 122 6.24 3.18 21.69
CA LEU A 122 6.32 4.48 21.04
C LEU A 122 5.31 4.65 19.90
N PHE A 123 5.05 3.58 19.13
CA PHE A 123 4.26 3.65 17.90
C PHE A 123 2.87 3.01 17.99
N ALA A 124 2.55 2.25 19.04
CA ALA A 124 1.27 1.55 19.16
C ALA A 124 0.09 2.52 19.30
N ALA A 125 0.21 3.57 20.11
CA ALA A 125 -0.87 4.56 20.24
C ALA A 125 -1.11 5.35 18.93
N PRO A 126 -0.07 5.90 18.26
CA PRO A 126 -0.24 6.53 16.95
C PRO A 126 -0.78 5.58 15.88
N SER A 127 -0.32 4.33 15.85
CA SER A 127 -0.77 3.35 14.86
C SER A 127 -2.21 2.90 15.10
N ALA A 128 -2.63 2.72 16.36
CA ALA A 128 -4.01 2.44 16.73
C ALA A 128 -4.93 3.60 16.34
N ALA A 129 -4.55 4.85 16.62
CA ALA A 129 -5.34 6.02 16.23
C ALA A 129 -5.48 6.16 14.70
N LEU A 130 -4.40 5.91 13.94
CA LEU A 130 -4.46 5.92 12.47
C LEU A 130 -5.33 4.78 11.92
N ARG A 131 -5.23 3.59 12.51
CA ARG A 131 -6.08 2.44 12.16
C ARG A 131 -7.54 2.71 12.48
N GLU A 132 -7.84 3.30 13.63
CA GLU A 132 -9.21 3.70 14.01
C GLU A 132 -9.77 4.75 13.06
N ALA A 133 -8.99 5.78 12.70
CA ALA A 133 -9.40 6.78 11.72
C ALA A 133 -9.66 6.16 10.34
N ALA A 134 -8.80 5.22 9.92
CA ALA A 134 -9.00 4.49 8.67
C ALA A 134 -10.24 3.58 8.71
N LEU A 135 -10.48 2.89 9.83
CA LEU A 135 -11.67 2.06 10.05
C LEU A 135 -12.95 2.91 10.01
N ASN A 136 -12.95 4.06 10.67
CA ASN A 136 -14.08 5.00 10.63
C ASN A 136 -14.33 5.52 9.22
N PHE A 137 -13.28 5.89 8.47
CA PHE A 137 -13.41 6.27 7.07
C PHE A 137 -14.04 5.15 6.23
N VAL A 138 -13.55 3.91 6.37
CA VAL A 138 -14.10 2.77 5.63
C VAL A 138 -15.55 2.50 6.05
N ARG A 139 -15.88 2.58 7.33
CA ARG A 139 -17.26 2.45 7.84
C ARG A 139 -18.20 3.46 7.19
N ASP A 140 -17.79 4.72 7.11
CA ASP A 140 -18.61 5.78 6.51
C ASP A 140 -18.81 5.55 5.00
N GLN A 141 -17.78 5.08 4.29
CA GLN A 141 -17.88 4.70 2.88
C GLN A 141 -18.80 3.49 2.66
N VAL A 142 -18.71 2.49 3.53
CA VAL A 142 -19.61 1.33 3.51
C VAL A 142 -21.05 1.77 3.75
N ALA A 143 -21.30 2.64 4.73
CA ALA A 143 -22.63 3.19 4.98
C ALA A 143 -23.18 3.97 3.76
N GLU A 144 -22.34 4.70 3.03
CA GLU A 144 -22.73 5.36 1.78
C GLU A 144 -23.13 4.35 0.71
N PHE A 145 -22.34 3.26 0.56
CA PHE A 145 -22.67 2.18 -0.38
C PHE A 145 -23.98 1.44 -0.02
N HIS A 146 -24.30 1.28 1.26
CA HIS A 146 -25.55 0.66 1.71
C HIS A 146 -26.80 1.43 1.24
N ASN A 147 -26.67 2.73 1.00
CA ASN A 147 -27.76 3.57 0.47
C ASN A 147 -27.91 3.51 -1.06
N THR A 148 -27.11 2.68 -1.74
CA THR A 148 -27.15 2.58 -3.21
C THR A 148 -28.14 1.51 -3.69
N PRO A 149 -28.75 1.69 -4.88
CA PRO A 149 -29.66 0.67 -5.45
C PRO A 149 -28.94 -0.64 -5.78
N ALA A 150 -27.63 -0.59 -5.99
CA ALA A 150 -26.81 -1.78 -6.26
C ALA A 150 -26.69 -2.69 -5.02
N PHE A 151 -26.62 -2.09 -3.83
CA PHE A 151 -26.64 -2.82 -2.58
C PHE A 151 -28.04 -3.36 -2.27
N GLU A 152 -29.08 -2.55 -2.42
CA GLU A 152 -30.46 -2.99 -2.15
C GLU A 152 -30.86 -4.20 -3.01
N LYS A 153 -30.46 -4.21 -4.29
CA LYS A 153 -30.67 -5.35 -5.18
C LYS A 153 -29.89 -6.59 -4.73
N PHE A 154 -28.61 -6.42 -4.36
CA PHE A 154 -27.81 -7.53 -3.84
C PHE A 154 -28.42 -8.14 -2.58
N ARG A 155 -28.85 -7.28 -1.67
CA ARG A 155 -29.46 -7.65 -0.39
C ARG A 155 -30.71 -8.48 -0.62
N SER A 156 -31.59 -8.07 -1.54
CA SER A 156 -32.76 -8.86 -1.93
C SER A 156 -32.36 -10.26 -2.43
N ASP A 157 -31.46 -10.32 -3.43
CA ASP A 157 -31.02 -11.59 -4.03
C ASP A 157 -30.34 -12.51 -2.99
N PHE A 158 -29.61 -11.92 -2.04
CA PHE A 158 -28.95 -12.63 -0.95
C PHE A 158 -29.96 -13.29 -0.01
N PHE A 159 -30.94 -12.54 0.51
CA PHE A 159 -31.93 -13.10 1.43
C PHE A 159 -32.90 -14.07 0.73
N ASP A 160 -33.18 -13.88 -0.55
CA ASP A 160 -33.93 -14.84 -1.36
C ASP A 160 -33.19 -16.19 -1.48
N SER A 161 -31.85 -16.16 -1.46
CA SER A 161 -31.00 -17.36 -1.60
C SER A 161 -30.67 -18.05 -0.28
N PHE A 162 -30.35 -17.27 0.76
CA PHE A 162 -29.87 -17.77 2.05
C PHE A 162 -30.96 -17.83 3.13
N GLY A 163 -32.12 -17.22 2.90
CA GLY A 163 -33.20 -17.11 3.87
C GLY A 163 -33.07 -15.87 4.73
N LEU A 164 -34.24 -15.32 5.10
CA LEU A 164 -34.40 -14.09 5.88
C LEU A 164 -34.22 -14.36 7.39
N GLU A 165 -32.98 -14.57 7.80
CA GLU A 165 -32.58 -14.98 9.15
C GLU A 165 -31.46 -14.10 9.71
N MET A 166 -31.34 -14.04 11.04
CA MET A 166 -30.28 -13.26 11.71
C MET A 166 -28.88 -13.81 11.40
N GLU A 167 -28.73 -15.14 11.32
CA GLU A 167 -27.44 -15.75 10.98
C GLU A 167 -26.98 -15.41 9.56
N SER A 168 -27.91 -15.32 8.59
CA SER A 168 -27.61 -14.89 7.22
C SER A 168 -27.15 -13.44 7.17
N ALA A 169 -27.81 -12.55 7.93
CA ALA A 169 -27.41 -11.16 8.04
C ALA A 169 -26.02 -11.00 8.70
N LEU A 170 -25.74 -11.80 9.75
CA LEU A 170 -24.45 -11.84 10.42
C LEU A 170 -23.36 -12.35 9.48
N LEU A 171 -23.64 -13.36 8.66
CA LEU A 171 -22.72 -13.86 7.64
C LEU A 171 -22.33 -12.76 6.63
N LEU A 172 -23.31 -12.00 6.14
CA LEU A 172 -23.07 -10.90 5.20
C LEU A 172 -22.27 -9.77 5.83
N ALA A 173 -22.63 -9.37 7.06
CA ALA A 173 -21.93 -8.35 7.81
C ALA A 173 -20.47 -8.74 8.09
N ARG A 174 -20.23 -9.99 8.51
CA ARG A 174 -18.88 -10.51 8.78
C ARG A 174 -18.04 -10.59 7.51
N TYR A 175 -18.63 -11.01 6.39
CA TYR A 175 -17.94 -11.05 5.09
C TYR A 175 -17.45 -9.67 4.65
N GLN A 176 -18.30 -8.64 4.77
CA GLN A 176 -17.91 -7.26 4.44
C GLN A 176 -16.89 -6.71 5.43
N SER A 177 -17.10 -6.95 6.73
CA SER A 177 -16.23 -6.49 7.81
C SER A 177 -14.80 -7.05 7.69
N ASP A 178 -14.63 -8.34 7.40
CA ASP A 178 -13.30 -8.94 7.26
C ASP A 178 -12.53 -8.36 6.07
N LYS A 179 -13.21 -8.13 4.94
CA LYS A 179 -12.61 -7.47 3.77
C LYS A 179 -12.27 -6.01 4.02
N ALA A 180 -13.14 -5.30 4.73
CA ALA A 180 -12.92 -3.91 5.12
C ALA A 180 -11.76 -3.76 6.13
N LYS A 181 -11.61 -4.69 7.07
CA LYS A 181 -10.43 -4.73 7.97
C LYS A 181 -9.14 -4.98 7.19
N ALA A 182 -9.15 -5.95 6.25
CA ALA A 182 -8.00 -6.25 5.42
C ALA A 182 -7.57 -5.06 4.54
N SER A 183 -8.52 -4.20 4.14
CA SER A 183 -8.24 -3.05 3.28
C SER A 183 -7.63 -1.85 4.02
N VAL A 184 -7.74 -1.79 5.36
CA VAL A 184 -7.15 -0.70 6.17
C VAL A 184 -5.63 -0.67 6.07
N ASP A 185 -4.96 -1.82 6.18
CA ASP A 185 -3.50 -1.87 6.08
C ASP A 185 -3.03 -1.47 4.67
N VAL A 186 -3.80 -1.81 3.64
CA VAL A 186 -3.55 -1.38 2.26
C VAL A 186 -3.74 0.13 2.10
N LEU A 187 -4.80 0.69 2.69
CA LEU A 187 -5.09 2.13 2.66
C LEU A 187 -3.98 2.94 3.33
N LEU A 188 -3.54 2.54 4.53
CA LEU A 188 -2.45 3.19 5.26
C LEU A 188 -1.13 3.11 4.49
N THR A 189 -0.81 1.94 3.93
CA THR A 189 0.40 1.74 3.12
C THR A 189 0.37 2.60 1.86
N ALA A 190 -0.76 2.64 1.15
CA ALA A 190 -0.92 3.48 -0.03
C ALA A 190 -0.83 4.98 0.31
N GLY A 191 -1.47 5.41 1.40
CA GLY A 191 -1.39 6.79 1.89
C GLY A 191 0.04 7.22 2.18
N PHE A 192 0.82 6.36 2.84
CA PHE A 192 2.25 6.61 3.07
C PHE A 192 3.02 6.81 1.75
N TRP A 193 2.86 5.92 0.77
CA TRP A 193 3.55 6.03 -0.51
C TRP A 193 3.11 7.23 -1.35
N ILE A 194 1.84 7.61 -1.29
CA ILE A 194 1.33 8.84 -1.91
C ILE A 194 2.02 10.06 -1.31
N ILE A 195 2.15 10.14 0.02
CA ILE A 195 2.85 11.26 0.69
C ILE A 195 4.32 11.30 0.25
N VAL A 196 5.02 10.15 0.25
CA VAL A 196 6.41 10.07 -0.21
C VAL A 196 6.55 10.55 -1.66
N PHE A 197 5.64 10.12 -2.54
CA PHE A 197 5.63 10.51 -3.96
C PHE A 197 5.35 12.01 -4.16
N VAL A 198 4.36 12.56 -3.44
CA VAL A 198 3.99 13.98 -3.51
C VAL A 198 5.13 14.86 -3.00
N VAL A 199 5.72 14.52 -1.85
CA VAL A 199 6.87 15.25 -1.29
C VAL A 199 8.06 15.17 -2.23
N GLY A 200 8.38 13.98 -2.76
CA GLY A 200 9.44 13.78 -3.75
C GLY A 200 9.22 14.61 -5.02
N SER A 201 8.00 14.63 -5.54
CA SER A 201 7.62 15.39 -6.74
C SER A 201 7.72 16.90 -6.52
N ILE A 202 7.22 17.42 -5.40
CA ILE A 202 7.34 18.85 -5.04
C ILE A 202 8.82 19.24 -4.92
N LEU A 203 9.64 18.40 -4.29
CA LEU A 203 11.08 18.64 -4.16
C LEU A 203 11.79 18.63 -5.52
N ALA A 204 11.41 17.73 -6.42
CA ALA A 204 11.93 17.68 -7.79
C ALA A 204 11.53 18.94 -8.58
N LEU A 205 10.26 19.34 -8.55
CA LEU A 205 9.73 20.47 -9.31
C LEU A 205 10.24 21.84 -8.82
N ARG A 206 10.49 22.00 -7.52
CA ARG A 206 11.07 23.24 -6.94
C ARG A 206 12.60 23.36 -7.14
N SER A 207 13.19 22.49 -7.96
CA SER A 207 14.63 22.47 -8.19
C SER A 207 15.02 23.39 -9.33
N LYS A 208 16.07 24.20 -9.11
CA LYS A 208 16.71 24.94 -10.21
C LYS A 208 17.22 23.93 -11.26
N PRO A 209 17.11 24.22 -12.56
CA PRO A 209 17.46 23.29 -13.63
C PRO A 209 18.87 22.70 -13.49
N GLY A 210 19.89 23.52 -13.19
CA GLY A 210 21.28 23.06 -13.00
C GLY A 210 21.56 22.17 -11.78
N VAL A 211 20.60 21.99 -10.86
CA VAL A 211 20.74 21.09 -9.68
C VAL A 211 19.67 20.00 -9.70
N ARG A 212 18.86 19.92 -10.76
CA ARG A 212 17.72 19.01 -10.84
C ARG A 212 18.15 17.56 -10.92
N THR A 213 19.20 17.25 -11.68
CA THR A 213 19.77 15.91 -11.83
C THR A 213 20.27 15.36 -10.49
N THR A 214 21.11 16.12 -9.78
CA THR A 214 21.60 15.74 -8.45
C THR A 214 20.48 15.58 -7.42
N ARG A 215 19.40 16.37 -7.52
CA ARG A 215 18.24 16.21 -6.64
C ARG A 215 17.40 14.98 -6.99
N LEU A 216 17.18 14.71 -8.27
CA LEU A 216 16.51 13.49 -8.73
C LEU A 216 17.27 12.24 -8.28
N GLN A 217 18.60 12.22 -8.44
CA GLN A 217 19.45 11.14 -7.89
C GLN A 217 19.22 10.94 -6.38
N ARG A 218 19.19 12.02 -5.61
CA ARG A 218 18.93 11.93 -4.15
C ARG A 218 17.54 11.41 -3.84
N ILE A 219 16.51 11.89 -4.56
CA ILE A 219 15.13 11.43 -4.38
C ILE A 219 15.03 9.93 -4.67
N LEU A 220 15.62 9.47 -5.78
CA LEU A 220 15.66 8.05 -6.12
C LEU A 220 16.40 7.23 -5.06
N ALA A 221 17.57 7.68 -4.62
CA ALA A 221 18.32 7.00 -3.55
C ALA A 221 17.52 6.91 -2.24
N TYR A 222 16.88 8.01 -1.82
CA TYR A 222 16.05 8.01 -0.63
C TYR A 222 14.81 7.12 -0.78
N PHE A 223 14.21 7.07 -1.96
CA PHE A 223 13.10 6.15 -2.24
C PHE A 223 13.51 4.69 -1.99
N TYR A 224 14.66 4.26 -2.52
CA TYR A 224 15.20 2.92 -2.28
C TYR A 224 15.53 2.65 -0.81
N VAL A 225 16.10 3.63 -0.10
CA VAL A 225 16.38 3.49 1.35
C VAL A 225 15.10 3.41 2.17
N ILE A 226 14.07 4.19 1.83
CA ILE A 226 12.76 4.13 2.51
C ILE A 226 12.09 2.78 2.23
N MET A 227 12.12 2.29 0.99
CA MET A 227 11.65 0.94 0.64
C MET A 227 12.40 -0.16 1.42
N ALA A 228 13.72 -0.01 1.59
CA ALA A 228 14.52 -0.95 2.36
C ALA A 228 14.12 -0.98 3.83
N ILE A 229 13.91 0.18 4.46
CA ILE A 229 13.43 0.27 5.83
C ILE A 229 12.02 -0.33 5.95
N TYR A 230 11.13 -0.03 5.00
CA TYR A 230 9.79 -0.60 4.96
C TYR A 230 9.83 -2.13 4.92
N TYR A 231 10.58 -2.72 3.99
CA TYR A 231 10.71 -4.18 3.92
C TYR A 231 11.42 -4.79 5.11
N LEU A 232 12.34 -4.06 5.76
CA LEU A 232 12.96 -4.52 7.00
C LEU A 232 11.91 -4.60 8.12
N CYS A 233 11.04 -3.60 8.24
CA CYS A 233 9.91 -3.61 9.18
C CYS A 233 8.90 -4.73 8.85
N SER A 234 8.58 -4.93 7.56
CA SER A 234 7.71 -6.03 7.13
C SER A 234 8.32 -7.41 7.39
N ALA A 235 9.62 -7.58 7.18
CA ALA A 235 10.36 -8.80 7.51
C ALA A 235 10.28 -9.10 9.00
N TRP A 236 10.44 -8.06 9.83
CA TRP A 236 10.33 -8.15 11.28
C TRP A 236 8.92 -8.56 11.73
N SER A 237 7.88 -7.95 11.15
CA SER A 237 6.49 -8.23 11.54
C SER A 237 5.95 -9.57 11.04
N GLN A 238 6.35 -10.01 9.84
CA GLN A 238 5.78 -11.20 9.19
C GLN A 238 6.72 -12.41 9.23
N ASN A 239 7.94 -12.26 9.77
CA ASN A 239 8.97 -13.30 9.83
C ASN A 239 9.23 -13.99 8.47
N GLN A 240 9.17 -13.23 7.37
CA GLN A 240 9.42 -13.74 6.02
C GLN A 240 10.80 -13.31 5.51
N MET A 241 11.63 -14.30 5.17
CA MET A 241 13.00 -14.08 4.68
C MET A 241 13.05 -13.29 3.35
N VAL A 242 12.01 -13.42 2.51
CA VAL A 242 11.91 -12.71 1.23
C VAL A 242 11.95 -11.18 1.43
N PHE A 243 11.30 -10.66 2.47
CA PHE A 243 11.34 -9.23 2.78
C PHE A 243 12.72 -8.79 3.29
N LEU A 244 13.42 -9.63 4.05
CA LEU A 244 14.76 -9.31 4.54
C LEU A 244 15.76 -9.20 3.39
N ILE A 245 15.71 -10.14 2.44
CA ILE A 245 16.56 -10.10 1.23
C ILE A 245 16.23 -8.85 0.40
N SER A 246 14.94 -8.56 0.22
CA SER A 246 14.49 -7.37 -0.52
C SER A 246 14.98 -6.07 0.14
N ALA A 247 14.92 -5.98 1.47
CA ALA A 247 15.44 -4.86 2.23
C ALA A 247 16.94 -4.67 2.02
N TRP A 248 17.72 -5.75 2.06
CA TRP A 248 19.16 -5.72 1.82
C TRP A 248 19.48 -5.23 0.41
N VAL A 249 18.86 -5.82 -0.62
CA VAL A 249 19.10 -5.46 -2.03
C VAL A 249 18.77 -3.99 -2.27
N LEU A 250 17.59 -3.53 -1.82
CA LEU A 250 17.16 -2.15 -2.01
C LEU A 250 18.01 -1.16 -1.20
N GLY A 251 18.47 -1.55 -0.01
CA GLY A 251 19.39 -0.74 0.79
C GLY A 251 20.71 -0.49 0.07
N TRP A 252 21.32 -1.54 -0.50
CA TRP A 252 22.54 -1.42 -1.29
C TRP A 252 22.34 -0.59 -2.56
N ILE A 253 21.23 -0.78 -3.28
CA ILE A 253 20.89 0.04 -4.45
C ILE A 253 20.77 1.52 -4.05
N GLY A 254 20.07 1.83 -2.96
CA GLY A 254 19.91 3.19 -2.47
C GLY A 254 21.23 3.86 -2.07
N ILE A 255 22.10 3.13 -1.36
CA ILE A 255 23.44 3.60 -0.97
C ILE A 255 24.30 3.84 -2.21
N TYR A 256 24.30 2.91 -3.15
CA TYR A 256 25.07 3.01 -4.40
C TYR A 256 24.60 4.19 -5.26
N ILE A 257 23.30 4.39 -5.45
CA ILE A 257 22.77 5.54 -6.19
C ILE A 257 23.15 6.86 -5.50
N ARG A 258 23.17 6.90 -4.16
CA ARG A 258 23.53 8.11 -3.40
C ARG A 258 25.00 8.51 -3.57
N ARG A 259 25.90 7.52 -3.52
CA ARG A 259 27.34 7.70 -3.64
C ARG A 259 27.90 6.54 -4.47
N PRO A 260 27.88 6.64 -5.81
CA PRO A 260 28.48 5.60 -6.62
C PRO A 260 29.99 5.72 -6.44
N VAL A 261 30.60 4.64 -5.98
CA VAL A 261 32.05 4.53 -5.75
C VAL A 261 32.62 3.62 -6.82
N THR A 262 33.63 4.09 -7.55
CA THR A 262 34.51 3.20 -8.32
C THR A 262 35.78 2.91 -7.55
N ILE A 263 36.21 1.66 -7.66
CA ILE A 263 37.48 1.19 -7.13
C ILE A 263 38.43 1.16 -8.33
N GLU A 264 39.38 2.09 -8.36
CA GLU A 264 40.46 2.09 -9.34
C GLU A 264 41.71 1.52 -8.67
N LEU A 265 42.22 0.42 -9.23
CA LEU A 265 43.53 -0.11 -8.88
C LEU A 265 44.56 0.69 -9.67
N GLY A 266 45.24 1.62 -9.00
CA GLY A 266 46.33 2.37 -9.63
C GLY A 266 47.51 1.46 -9.94
N GLU A 267 48.22 1.73 -11.04
CA GLU A 267 49.45 1.01 -11.43
C GLU A 267 50.53 1.06 -10.34
N ASP A 268 50.52 2.11 -9.50
CA ASP A 268 51.38 2.23 -8.31
C ASP A 268 50.59 2.04 -6.99
N LYS A 269 50.35 0.77 -6.66
CA LYS A 269 50.06 0.22 -5.31
C LYS A 269 49.21 1.07 -4.33
N GLY A 270 48.05 1.54 -4.77
CA GLY A 270 47.03 2.10 -3.88
C GLY A 270 45.61 1.79 -4.36
N LEU A 271 44.77 1.29 -3.46
CA LEU A 271 43.32 1.22 -3.67
C LEU A 271 42.77 2.66 -3.56
N SER A 272 42.37 3.25 -4.69
CA SER A 272 41.76 4.58 -4.70
C SER A 272 40.26 4.47 -4.87
N PHE A 273 39.51 5.14 -3.98
CA PHE A 273 38.06 5.23 -4.04
C PHE A 273 37.67 6.57 -4.67
N LYS A 274 37.10 6.53 -5.88
CA LYS A 274 36.61 7.74 -6.55
C LYS A 274 35.10 7.77 -6.46
N VAL A 275 34.54 8.87 -5.95
CA VAL A 275 33.09 9.11 -5.95
C VAL A 275 32.72 9.66 -7.32
N LEU A 276 31.91 8.93 -8.07
CA LEU A 276 31.40 9.37 -9.37
C LEU A 276 30.15 10.24 -9.20
N THR A 277 29.98 11.19 -10.11
CA THR A 277 28.67 11.83 -10.34
C THR A 277 27.99 11.09 -11.48
N PRO A 278 26.89 10.35 -11.23
CA PRO A 278 26.23 9.59 -12.28
C PRO A 278 25.66 10.53 -13.33
N SER A 279 25.80 10.15 -14.61
CA SER A 279 25.29 10.95 -15.71
C SER A 279 23.76 11.04 -15.66
N ARG A 280 23.23 12.10 -16.28
CA ARG A 280 21.79 12.33 -16.41
C ARG A 280 21.04 11.13 -17.00
N SER A 281 21.63 10.49 -18.00
CA SER A 281 21.10 9.28 -18.66
C SER A 281 20.97 8.10 -17.69
N VAL A 282 21.96 7.86 -16.84
CA VAL A 282 21.93 6.77 -15.84
C VAL A 282 20.82 7.00 -14.81
N ILE A 283 20.64 8.25 -14.36
CA ILE A 283 19.56 8.60 -13.43
C ILE A 283 18.18 8.40 -14.10
N ALA A 284 18.02 8.85 -15.34
CA ALA A 284 16.78 8.68 -16.10
C ALA A 284 16.43 7.19 -16.30
N LEU A 285 17.42 6.37 -16.67
CA LEU A 285 17.26 4.91 -16.77
C LEU A 285 16.90 4.27 -15.42
N GLY A 286 17.49 4.72 -14.32
CA GLY A 286 17.14 4.27 -12.97
C GLY A 286 15.68 4.55 -12.63
N TYR A 287 15.19 5.77 -12.91
CA TYR A 287 13.77 6.12 -12.75
C TYR A 287 12.85 5.27 -13.63
N TRP A 288 13.24 5.05 -14.89
CA TRP A 288 12.49 4.21 -15.81
C TRP A 288 12.37 2.77 -15.32
N ALA A 289 13.47 2.19 -14.85
CA ALA A 289 13.50 0.83 -14.29
C ALA A 289 12.61 0.73 -13.05
N THR A 290 12.72 1.68 -12.11
CA THR A 290 11.86 1.74 -10.92
C THR A 290 10.38 1.86 -11.30
N PHE A 291 10.04 2.79 -12.20
CA PHE A 291 8.66 2.98 -12.63
C PHE A 291 8.11 1.73 -13.34
N SER A 292 8.93 1.07 -14.17
CA SER A 292 8.56 -0.15 -14.88
C SER A 292 8.28 -1.30 -13.90
N LEU A 293 9.11 -1.48 -12.87
CA LEU A 293 8.88 -2.49 -11.84
C LEU A 293 7.57 -2.25 -11.08
N ILE A 294 7.29 -1.00 -10.70
CA ILE A 294 6.03 -0.62 -10.03
C ILE A 294 4.83 -0.87 -10.96
N ALA A 295 4.94 -0.46 -12.23
CA ALA A 295 3.87 -0.65 -13.21
C ALA A 295 3.57 -2.14 -13.43
N ILE A 296 4.61 -2.97 -13.60
CA ILE A 296 4.45 -4.42 -13.73
C ILE A 296 3.79 -5.01 -12.48
N GLN A 297 4.20 -4.58 -11.29
CA GLN A 297 3.61 -5.07 -10.05
C GLN A 297 2.12 -4.72 -9.94
N ILE A 298 1.73 -3.48 -10.23
CA ILE A 298 0.33 -3.05 -10.22
C ILE A 298 -0.50 -3.83 -11.25
N LEU A 299 0.02 -3.99 -12.47
CA LEU A 299 -0.66 -4.77 -13.51
C LEU A 299 -0.78 -6.25 -13.14
N THR A 300 0.23 -6.80 -12.46
CA THR A 300 0.21 -8.18 -11.97
C THR A 300 -0.88 -8.33 -10.91
N TRP A 301 -0.96 -7.44 -9.93
CA TRP A 301 -2.03 -7.42 -8.92
C TRP A 301 -3.42 -7.38 -9.55
N ILE A 302 -3.63 -6.49 -10.53
CA ILE A 302 -4.90 -6.38 -11.25
C ILE A 302 -5.25 -7.68 -11.98
N LYS A 303 -4.25 -8.37 -12.54
CA LYS A 303 -4.44 -9.60 -13.31
C LYS A 303 -4.67 -10.83 -12.42
N THR A 304 -4.02 -10.91 -11.27
CA THR A 304 -4.11 -12.06 -10.35
C THR A 304 -5.22 -11.92 -9.31
N GLY A 305 -5.70 -10.69 -9.07
CA GLY A 305 -6.73 -10.40 -8.09
C GLY A 305 -8.07 -11.02 -8.44
N SER A 306 -8.73 -11.59 -7.43
CA SER A 306 -10.07 -12.16 -7.55
C SER A 306 -10.97 -11.72 -6.40
N LEU A 307 -12.27 -11.94 -6.50
CA LEU A 307 -13.23 -11.55 -5.47
C LEU A 307 -13.01 -12.31 -4.14
N MET A 308 -12.52 -13.56 -4.23
CA MET A 308 -12.18 -14.40 -3.08
C MET A 308 -10.86 -14.01 -2.41
N ASN A 309 -9.86 -13.66 -3.23
CA ASN A 309 -8.55 -13.19 -2.78
C ASN A 309 -8.30 -11.83 -3.43
N PRO A 310 -8.86 -10.75 -2.86
CA PRO A 310 -8.77 -9.42 -3.45
C PRO A 310 -7.33 -8.94 -3.42
N ASP A 311 -6.86 -8.44 -4.57
CA ASP A 311 -5.54 -7.83 -4.67
C ASP A 311 -5.53 -6.43 -4.00
N PRO A 312 -4.34 -5.87 -3.70
CA PRO A 312 -4.25 -4.56 -3.06
C PRO A 312 -4.95 -3.43 -3.82
N VAL A 313 -5.02 -3.50 -5.16
CA VAL A 313 -5.71 -2.47 -5.96
C VAL A 313 -7.22 -2.60 -5.78
N SER A 314 -7.76 -3.81 -5.79
CA SER A 314 -9.18 -4.06 -5.45
C SER A 314 -9.54 -3.50 -4.08
N LEU A 315 -8.77 -3.88 -3.06
CA LEU A 315 -9.02 -3.45 -1.67
C LEU A 315 -8.98 -1.93 -1.53
N LEU A 316 -8.02 -1.28 -2.21
CA LEU A 316 -7.93 0.18 -2.20
C LEU A 316 -9.15 0.83 -2.86
N ILE A 317 -9.60 0.34 -4.02
CA ILE A 317 -10.81 0.87 -4.66
C ILE A 317 -12.05 0.63 -3.78
N SER A 318 -12.17 -0.56 -3.19
CA SER A 318 -13.27 -0.91 -2.29
C SER A 318 -13.29 -0.02 -1.04
N CYS A 319 -12.13 0.37 -0.47
CA CYS A 319 -12.05 1.37 0.60
C CYS A 319 -12.73 2.69 0.24
N PHE A 320 -12.50 3.19 -0.98
CA PHE A 320 -13.01 4.50 -1.43
C PHE A 320 -14.43 4.45 -1.98
N THR A 321 -14.98 3.26 -2.22
CA THR A 321 -16.32 3.09 -2.79
C THR A 321 -17.29 2.45 -1.81
N GLY A 322 -16.82 1.96 -0.66
CA GLY A 322 -17.59 1.16 0.29
C GLY A 322 -18.00 -0.22 -0.24
N ASN A 323 -17.63 -0.56 -1.47
CA ASN A 323 -18.10 -1.74 -2.17
C ASN A 323 -17.11 -2.90 -2.04
N PHE A 324 -17.34 -3.77 -1.06
CA PHE A 324 -16.58 -5.01 -0.84
C PHE A 324 -17.24 -6.27 -1.42
N LEU A 325 -18.45 -6.12 -1.96
CA LEU A 325 -19.26 -7.21 -2.51
C LEU A 325 -18.92 -7.52 -3.97
N TYR A 326 -18.61 -6.48 -4.76
CA TYR A 326 -18.35 -6.62 -6.19
C TYR A 326 -16.87 -6.38 -6.53
N ASP A 327 -16.37 -7.09 -7.54
CA ASP A 327 -15.05 -6.80 -8.10
C ASP A 327 -15.08 -5.50 -8.91
N PRO A 328 -14.24 -4.49 -8.59
CA PRO A 328 -14.21 -3.18 -9.27
C PRO A 328 -13.54 -3.24 -10.66
N THR A 329 -14.04 -4.10 -11.54
CA THR A 329 -13.49 -4.37 -12.88
C THR A 329 -13.32 -3.13 -13.76
N SER A 330 -14.29 -2.22 -13.77
CA SER A 330 -14.22 -0.96 -14.54
C SER A 330 -13.10 -0.04 -14.02
N ALA A 331 -12.99 0.10 -12.70
CA ALA A 331 -11.95 0.92 -12.08
C ALA A 331 -10.55 0.30 -12.26
N LYS A 332 -10.42 -1.02 -12.13
CA LYS A 332 -9.19 -1.76 -12.48
C LYS A 332 -8.74 -1.49 -13.91
N ARG A 333 -9.67 -1.52 -14.87
CA ARG A 333 -9.38 -1.22 -16.28
C ARG A 333 -8.89 0.22 -16.46
N ALA A 334 -9.55 1.19 -15.81
CA ALA A 334 -9.13 2.59 -15.85
C ALA A 334 -7.72 2.79 -15.26
N ILE A 335 -7.42 2.16 -14.12
CA ILE A 335 -6.08 2.19 -13.51
C ILE A 335 -5.04 1.55 -14.43
N SER A 336 -5.34 0.39 -15.02
CA SER A 336 -4.43 -0.27 -15.97
C SER A 336 -4.11 0.63 -17.17
N GLN A 337 -5.12 1.31 -17.73
CA GLN A 337 -4.91 2.29 -18.81
C GLN A 337 -4.08 3.48 -18.34
N ALA A 338 -4.37 4.05 -17.16
CA ALA A 338 -3.63 5.17 -16.61
C ALA A 338 -2.15 4.82 -16.36
N VAL A 339 -1.87 3.63 -15.81
CA VAL A 339 -0.50 3.11 -15.62
C VAL A 339 0.19 2.94 -16.98
N GLY A 340 -0.49 2.42 -17.99
CA GLY A 340 0.04 2.29 -19.34
C GLY A 340 0.41 3.64 -19.97
N VAL A 341 -0.48 4.63 -19.89
CA VAL A 341 -0.21 5.99 -20.38
C VAL A 341 0.96 6.63 -19.63
N ALA A 342 0.98 6.51 -18.30
CA ALA A 342 2.08 7.03 -17.49
C ALA A 342 3.42 6.37 -17.85
N TRP A 343 3.43 5.06 -18.10
CA TRP A 343 4.63 4.33 -18.54
C TRP A 343 5.16 4.82 -19.89
N ILE A 344 4.27 5.09 -20.85
CA ILE A 344 4.64 5.67 -22.15
C ILE A 344 5.24 7.07 -21.96
N LEU A 345 4.62 7.92 -21.13
CA LEU A 345 5.12 9.28 -20.86
C LEU A 345 6.49 9.26 -20.19
N VAL A 346 6.72 8.37 -19.21
CA VAL A 346 8.02 8.20 -18.57
C VAL A 346 9.05 7.69 -19.58
N SER A 347 8.69 6.76 -20.46
CA SER A 347 9.59 6.24 -21.50
C SER A 347 9.97 7.31 -22.53
N LEU A 348 9.04 8.16 -22.94
CA LEU A 348 9.32 9.31 -23.81
C LEU A 348 10.22 10.33 -23.13
N TRP A 349 10.00 10.60 -21.85
CA TRP A 349 10.88 11.48 -21.07
C TRP A 349 12.31 10.92 -21.03
N VAL A 350 12.48 9.63 -20.72
CA VAL A 350 13.78 8.96 -20.67
C VAL A 350 14.46 8.99 -22.03
N PHE A 351 13.71 8.70 -23.11
CA PHE A 351 14.25 8.77 -24.47
C PHE A 351 14.81 10.16 -24.77
N ARG A 352 14.10 11.22 -24.41
CA ARG A 352 14.58 12.61 -24.54
C ARG A 352 15.86 12.86 -23.72
N GLU A 353 15.92 12.37 -22.48
CA GLU A 353 17.06 12.57 -21.58
C GLU A 353 18.32 11.80 -22.01
N VAL A 354 18.14 10.69 -22.73
CA VAL A 354 19.24 9.88 -23.28
C VAL A 354 19.72 10.41 -24.64
N THR A 355 18.81 10.95 -25.47
CA THR A 355 19.13 11.33 -26.86
C THR A 355 19.57 12.79 -27.00
N VAL A 356 19.05 13.70 -26.18
CA VAL A 356 19.38 15.12 -26.26
C VAL A 356 20.67 15.41 -25.49
N ARG A 357 21.74 15.82 -26.18
CA ARG A 357 22.99 16.30 -25.56
C ARG A 357 22.68 17.43 -24.56
N ALA A 358 23.39 17.44 -23.43
CA ALA A 358 23.23 18.44 -22.38
C ALA A 358 23.20 19.86 -22.97
N PRO A 359 22.24 20.72 -22.57
CA PRO A 359 22.20 22.11 -23.05
C PRO A 359 23.52 22.80 -22.67
N ALA A 360 24.01 23.70 -23.53
CA ALA A 360 25.31 24.38 -23.38
C ALA A 360 25.56 24.97 -21.97
N ALA A 361 24.51 25.38 -21.25
CA ALA A 361 24.58 25.89 -19.89
C ALA A 361 24.98 24.84 -18.82
N GLU A 362 24.66 23.55 -19.03
CA GLU A 362 25.11 22.45 -18.16
C GLU A 362 26.60 22.14 -18.41
N VAL A 363 27.04 22.24 -19.66
CA VAL A 363 28.45 22.04 -20.07
C VAL A 363 29.33 23.18 -19.56
N GLU A 364 28.87 24.43 -19.61
CA GLU A 364 29.58 25.59 -19.04
C GLU A 364 29.72 25.49 -17.51
N GLN A 365 28.72 24.97 -16.80
CA GLN A 365 28.83 24.73 -15.36
C GLN A 365 29.74 23.56 -15.01
N GLU A 366 29.72 22.48 -15.80
CA GLU A 366 30.67 21.36 -15.65
C GLU A 366 32.11 21.84 -15.87
N LEU A 367 32.35 22.61 -16.93
CA LEU A 367 33.65 23.24 -17.22
C LEU A 367 34.07 24.23 -16.12
N ALA A 368 33.16 25.05 -15.62
CA ALA A 368 33.44 25.96 -14.51
C ALA A 368 33.77 25.23 -13.20
N SER A 369 33.16 24.06 -12.95
CA SER A 369 33.46 23.23 -11.79
C SER A 369 34.79 22.47 -11.90
N LEU A 370 35.20 22.11 -13.12
CA LEU A 370 36.50 21.50 -13.42
C LEU A 370 37.65 22.52 -13.29
N ASN A 371 37.44 23.77 -13.72
CA ASN A 371 38.44 24.84 -13.59
C ASN A 371 38.71 25.27 -12.14
N GLN A 372 37.89 24.86 -11.17
CA GLN A 372 38.14 25.10 -9.75
C GLN A 372 39.05 24.03 -9.11
N VAL A 373 39.37 22.94 -9.83
CA VAL A 373 40.21 21.84 -9.35
C VAL A 373 41.56 21.84 -10.09
N THR A 374 42.41 22.82 -9.72
CA THR A 374 43.90 22.80 -9.73
C THR A 374 44.68 23.02 -11.06
N PRO A 375 45.89 23.66 -11.02
CA PRO A 375 47.04 23.25 -10.18
C PRO A 375 47.52 24.27 -9.14
N LYS A 376 47.91 23.73 -7.97
CA LYS A 376 48.92 24.32 -7.09
C LYS A 376 50.19 24.43 -7.94
N GLU A 377 50.70 25.63 -8.10
CA GLU A 377 52.05 25.86 -8.63
C GLU A 377 53.04 25.06 -7.79
N GLU A 378 53.76 24.16 -8.46
CA GLU A 378 55.06 23.68 -8.04
C GLU A 378 56.00 24.90 -8.02
N ALA A 379 56.19 25.46 -6.83
CA ALA A 379 57.31 26.36 -6.58
C ALA A 379 58.50 25.50 -6.14
N LEU A 380 59.41 25.22 -7.08
CA LEU A 380 60.82 24.88 -6.86
C LEU A 380 61.61 25.43 -8.06
N PRO A 381 62.88 25.84 -7.90
CA PRO A 381 63.83 25.45 -6.85
C PRO A 381 63.99 26.43 -5.68
#